data_AF-A0A1V5XJQ7-F1
#
_entry.id   AF-A0A1V5XJQ7-F1
#
_cell.length_a   1.000
_cell.length_b   1.000
_cell.length_c   1.000
_cell.angle_alpha   90.00
_cell.angle_beta   90.00
_cell.angle_gamma   90.00
#
_symmetry.space_group_name_H-M   'P 1'
#
loop_
_entity.id
_entity.type
_entity.pdbx_description
1 polymer ?
#
loop_
_entity_poly.entity_id
_entity_poly.type
_entity_poly.pdbx_seq_one_letter_code
_entity_poly.pdbx_strand_id
1 'polypeptide(L)' 'MNCVLYDRECTDCGECDICDLDRNKRCDSCGRCLDSEFDYKAVKIDEIMLGDD' A
#
# COMPACT_ATOMS: atom_id res chain seq x y z
N MET A 1 -9.83 -12.02 15.03
CA MET A 1 -9.86 -11.72 13.58
C MET A 1 -8.79 -10.67 13.33
N ASN A 2 -7.92 -10.86 12.33
CA ASN A 2 -6.77 -9.96 12.12
C ASN A 2 -7.16 -8.75 11.28
N CYS A 3 -6.51 -7.61 11.53
CA CYS A 3 -6.68 -6.41 10.72
C CYS A 3 -6.13 -6.65 9.31
N VAL A 4 -6.81 -6.14 8.29
CA VAL A 4 -6.39 -6.29 6.88
C VAL A 4 -5.34 -5.27 6.45
N LEU A 5 -5.19 -4.17 7.19
CA LEU A 5 -4.22 -3.10 6.89
C LEU A 5 -2.94 -3.20 7.72
N TYR A 6 -3.00 -3.79 8.91
CA TYR A 6 -1.92 -3.79 9.89
C TYR A 6 -1.74 -5.17 10.50
N ASP A 7 -0.50 -5.51 10.86
CA ASP A 7 -0.18 -6.76 11.57
C ASP A 7 -0.55 -6.67 13.07
N ARG A 8 -1.86 -6.67 13.35
CA ARG A 8 -2.45 -6.64 14.69
C ARG A 8 -3.88 -7.19 14.69
N GLU A 9 -4.44 -7.44 15.87
CA GLU A 9 -5.86 -7.76 16.04
C GLU A 9 -6.74 -6.57 15.58
N CYS A 10 -7.86 -6.86 14.94
CA CYS A 10 -8.79 -5.84 14.48
C CYS A 10 -9.47 -5.16 15.68
N THR A 11 -9.47 -3.82 15.70
CA THR A 11 -10.11 -3.01 16.75
C THR A 11 -11.36 -2.28 16.25
N ASP A 12 -11.93 -2.71 15.12
CA ASP A 12 -13.08 -2.10 14.45
C ASP A 12 -12.93 -0.59 14.20
N CYS A 13 -11.75 -0.16 13.75
CA CYS A 13 -11.46 1.25 13.48
C CYS A 13 -12.18 1.82 12.24
N GLY A 14 -12.71 0.97 11.35
CA GLY A 14 -13.40 1.38 10.12
C GLY A 14 -12.51 1.94 9.01
N GLU A 15 -11.19 1.95 9.18
CA GLU A 15 -10.25 2.52 8.21
C GLU A 15 -10.29 1.78 6.86
N CYS A 16 -10.36 0.45 6.89
CA CYS A 16 -10.45 -0.37 5.67
C CYS A 16 -11.76 -0.19 4.89
N ASP A 17 -12.78 0.44 5.48
CA ASP A 17 -14.03 0.76 4.80
C ASP A 17 -13.94 2.04 3.97
N ILE A 18 -12.89 2.85 4.09
CA ILE A 18 -12.76 4.14 3.37
C ILE A 18 -11.87 3.95 2.14
N CYS A 19 -12.24 4.55 1.01
CA CYS A 19 -11.43 4.49 -0.20
C CYS A 19 -10.21 5.42 -0.11
N ASP A 20 -9.02 4.89 -0.38
CA ASP A 20 -7.77 5.65 -0.37
C ASP A 20 -7.76 6.84 -1.35
N LEU A 21 -8.51 6.74 -2.45
CA LEU A 21 -8.62 7.81 -3.46
C LEU A 21 -9.71 8.84 -3.14
N ASP A 22 -10.75 8.46 -2.41
CA ASP A 22 -11.89 9.32 -2.10
C ASP A 22 -12.45 9.02 -0.70
N ARG A 23 -12.19 9.95 0.23
CA ARG A 23 -12.64 9.85 1.63
C ARG A 23 -14.16 9.82 1.80
N ASN A 24 -14.94 10.19 0.79
CA ASN A 24 -16.41 10.11 0.83
C ASN A 24 -16.96 8.78 0.31
N LYS A 25 -16.10 7.92 -0.26
CA LYS A 25 -16.49 6.66 -0.89
C LYS A 25 -16.14 5.49 0.02
N ARG A 26 -17.08 4.55 0.18
CA ARG A 26 -16.80 3.24 0.79
C ARG A 26 -15.87 2.43 -0.12
N CYS A 27 -14.83 1.85 0.45
CA CYS A 27 -13.95 0.93 -0.27
C CYS A 27 -14.77 -0.29 -0.74
N ASP A 28 -14.69 -0.56 -2.03
CA ASP A 28 -15.35 -1.67 -2.73
C ASP A 28 -14.32 -2.64 -3.32
N SER A 29 -13.06 -2.56 -2.85
CA SER A 29 -11.92 -3.34 -3.33
C SER A 29 -11.70 -3.24 -4.84
N CYS A 30 -12.05 -2.11 -5.48
CA CYS A 30 -11.87 -1.93 -6.93
C CYS A 30 -10.42 -1.86 -7.42
N GLY A 31 -9.43 -1.77 -6.52
CA GLY A 31 -8.01 -1.79 -6.88
C GLY A 31 -7.46 -0.53 -7.55
N ARG A 32 -8.28 0.48 -7.85
CA ARG A 32 -7.83 1.72 -8.51
C ARG A 32 -6.77 2.52 -7.75
N CYS A 33 -6.71 2.40 -6.41
CA CYS A 33 -5.64 3.00 -5.61
C CYS A 33 -4.27 2.34 -5.83
N LEU A 34 -4.27 1.13 -6.40
CA LEU A 34 -3.08 0.36 -6.75
C LEU A 34 -2.76 0.44 -8.24
N ASP A 35 -3.70 0.93 -9.05
CA ASP A 35 -3.58 1.04 -10.50
C ASP A 35 -2.54 2.12 -10.82
N SER A 36 -1.35 1.67 -11.20
CA SER A 36 -0.27 2.49 -11.69
C SER A 36 0.07 2.01 -13.09
N GLU A 37 0.63 2.88 -13.95
CA GLU A 37 0.99 2.51 -15.33
C GLU A 37 1.93 1.30 -15.44
N PHE A 38 2.50 0.84 -14.32
CA PHE A 38 3.42 -0.28 -14.23
C PHE A 38 2.92 -1.31 -13.22
N ASP A 39 3.01 -2.59 -13.59
CA ASP A 39 2.69 -3.73 -12.68
C ASP A 39 3.65 -3.82 -11.48
N TYR A 40 4.81 -3.17 -11.58
CA TYR A 40 5.84 -3.15 -10.55
C TYR A 40 6.48 -1.77 -10.43
N LYS A 41 6.83 -1.39 -9.20
CA LYS A 41 7.70 -0.25 -8.96
C LYS A 41 9.16 -0.70 -9.13
N ALA A 42 9.89 -0.05 -10.03
CA ALA A 42 11.31 -0.27 -10.19
C ALA A 42 12.11 0.92 -9.67
N VAL A 43 13.23 0.63 -9.03
CA VAL A 43 14.26 1.62 -8.72
C VAL A 43 15.48 1.26 -9.56
N LYS A 44 15.95 2.20 -10.37
CA LYS A 44 17.19 2.04 -11.13
C LYS A 44 18.36 2.29 -10.19
N ILE A 45 19.26 1.32 -10.08
CA ILE A 45 20.55 1.50 -9.39
C ILE A 45 21.56 1.95 -10.43
N ASP A 46 22.09 3.17 -10.29
CA ASP A 46 23.09 3.69 -11.21
C ASP A 46 24.50 3.21 -10.87
N GLU A 47 24.84 3.06 -9.59
CA GLU A 47 26.15 2.61 -9.10
C GLU A 47 26.04 1.92 -7.73
N ILE A 48 26.96 0.99 -7.44
CA ILE A 48 27.14 0.38 -6.11
C ILE A 48 28.55 0.73 -5.61
N MET A 49 28.64 1.46 -4.50
CA MET A 49 29.92 1.78 -3.85
C MET A 49 30.26 0.71 -2.81
N LEU A 50 31.39 0.03 -3.00
CA LEU A 50 31.99 -0.85 -1.99
C LEU A 50 32.99 -0.02 -1.18
N GLY A 51 32.89 -0.06 0.15
CA GLY A 51 33.90 0.57 1.01
C GLY A 51 35.20 -0.24 1.00
N ASP A 52 36.33 0.45 1.06
CA ASP A 52 37.64 -0.17 1.25
C ASP A 52 37.84 -0.48 2.75
N ASP A 53 38.01 -1.76 3.10
CA ASP A 53 38.47 -2.22 4.43
C ASP A 53 40.01 -2.20 4.52
#